data_AF-B8C7V2-F1
#
_entry.id   AF-B8C7V2-F1
#
_cell.length_a   1.000
_cell.length_b   1.000
_cell.length_c   1.000
_cell.angle_alpha   90.00
_cell.angle_beta   90.00
_cell.angle_gamma   90.00
#
_symmetry.space_group_name_H-M   'P 1'
#
loop_
_entity.id
_entity.type
_entity.pdbx_description
1 polymer ?
#
loop_
_entity_poly.entity_id
_entity_poly.type
_entity_poly.pdbx_seq_one_letter_code
_entity_poly.pdbx_strand_id
1 'polypeptide(L)'
;MAALPPKEHPKVSPRLPTNVLFIGLILTAVISLYVQEKVLQTHLFPHNNDGAPYATTTNGHRQLRSSPPTMLFGDAKGSAKLLLKHAQTPRPVFDEAIHHEVERARCARYKLSYTPTTNKQRRRIFWGANIADDSWHAIASQAIETHGVFHSVAFVESNRTSMGDVRTLRFDYGSENKQLLTEGGMFGSQTKVTVDYYVNEDPEELETLFSLEREHAQRALIIEVWKRNGMTPNDIGYLSDTDETFSRDFLRAMQLCDVPQFVSEGKDGHNKCAAPKVYGLVAIFEGSPECASAEEIYHPALMIGECIEGIGDNTLHPKPTRHNNREFNWRTDNYTYHTHYSALHDKTNPPKANTLPSNVYFPLYNAADYRRTPGGYFYGDDHLPLYIGYHIHNFFDDMSVLRKKYKTYGHAQKNALTKPLSDMNRERV
;
A
#
# COMPACT_ATOMS: atom_id res chain seq x y z
N MET A 1 52.39 34.44 8.16
CA MET A 1 51.41 33.86 9.10
C MET A 1 50.41 34.95 9.47
N ALA A 2 49.19 34.87 8.94
CA ALA A 2 48.06 35.69 9.37
C ALA A 2 46.81 34.83 9.14
N ALA A 3 46.12 34.49 10.23
CA ALA A 3 44.92 33.67 10.24
C ALA A 3 43.72 34.50 9.78
N LEU A 4 42.92 33.95 8.86
CA LEU A 4 41.61 34.49 8.51
C LEU A 4 40.56 34.04 9.55
N PRO A 5 39.59 34.90 9.90
CA PRO A 5 38.57 34.58 10.90
C PRO A 5 37.51 33.61 10.35
N PRO A 6 36.82 32.85 11.23
CA PRO A 6 35.77 31.93 10.83
C PRO A 6 34.51 32.68 10.36
N LYS A 7 33.88 32.17 9.30
CA LYS A 7 32.59 32.65 8.79
C LYS A 7 31.46 32.25 9.75
N GLU A 8 30.66 33.22 10.18
CA GLU A 8 29.41 32.99 10.90
C GLU A 8 28.35 32.36 9.98
N HIS A 9 27.64 31.35 10.49
CA HIS A 9 26.45 30.79 9.85
C HIS A 9 25.21 31.67 10.13
N PRO A 10 24.25 31.78 9.19
CA PRO A 10 23.04 32.57 9.41
C PRO A 10 22.12 31.92 10.45
N LYS A 11 21.59 32.76 11.35
CA LYS A 11 20.65 32.40 12.41
C LYS A 11 19.33 31.87 11.83
N VAL A 12 18.92 30.70 12.32
CA VAL A 12 17.61 30.08 12.04
C VAL A 12 16.51 30.89 12.72
N SER A 13 15.47 31.23 11.95
CA SER A 13 14.25 31.92 12.43
C SER A 13 13.42 31.01 13.35
N PRO A 14 12.76 31.53 14.41
CA PRO A 14 11.99 30.67 15.31
C PRO A 14 10.73 30.14 14.63
N ARG A 15 10.61 28.81 14.52
CA ARG A 15 9.36 28.13 14.15
C ARG A 15 8.32 28.32 15.27
N LEU A 16 7.10 28.67 14.88
CA LEU A 16 5.93 28.77 15.75
C LEU A 16 5.66 27.42 16.47
N PRO A 17 5.10 27.44 17.69
CA PRO A 17 4.90 26.25 18.49
C PRO A 17 3.86 25.30 17.88
N THR A 18 4.29 24.07 17.65
CA THR A 18 3.60 22.89 17.07
C THR A 18 2.34 22.46 17.82
N ASN A 19 2.08 23.01 19.01
CA ASN A 19 0.99 22.56 19.89
C ASN A 19 -0.40 23.09 19.50
N VAL A 20 -0.49 24.10 18.63
CA VAL A 20 -1.80 24.70 18.25
C VAL A 20 -2.40 24.05 16.98
N LEU A 21 -1.59 23.44 16.11
CA LEU A 21 -2.09 22.70 14.93
C LEU A 21 -2.49 21.25 15.24
N PHE A 22 -1.93 20.64 16.29
CA PHE A 22 -2.17 19.22 16.62
C PHE A 22 -3.55 18.95 17.22
N ILE A 23 -4.14 19.92 17.93
CA ILE A 23 -5.48 19.78 18.52
C ILE A 23 -6.57 19.86 17.43
N GLY A 24 -6.31 20.53 16.30
CA GLY A 24 -7.25 20.64 15.19
C GLY A 24 -7.44 19.36 14.37
N LEU A 25 -6.42 18.50 14.25
CA LEU A 25 -6.43 17.29 13.43
C LEU A 25 -7.01 16.06 14.16
N ILE A 26 -6.82 15.99 15.48
CA ILE A 26 -7.43 14.93 16.31
C ILE A 26 -8.93 15.21 16.48
N LEU A 27 -9.33 16.50 16.52
CA LEU A 27 -10.75 16.86 16.49
C LEU A 27 -11.39 16.40 15.18
N THR A 28 -10.76 16.48 14.00
CA THR A 28 -11.38 16.04 12.73
C THR A 28 -11.52 14.52 12.57
N ALA A 29 -10.67 13.70 13.18
CA ALA A 29 -10.83 12.24 13.16
C ALA A 29 -11.95 11.77 14.10
N VAL A 30 -12.06 12.37 15.29
CA VAL A 30 -13.17 12.11 16.23
C VAL A 30 -14.48 12.76 15.76
N ILE A 31 -14.41 13.96 15.16
CA ILE A 31 -15.56 14.62 14.51
C ILE A 31 -15.99 13.84 13.26
N SER A 32 -15.11 13.18 12.51
CA SER A 32 -15.55 12.33 11.38
C SER A 32 -16.35 11.12 11.83
N LEU A 33 -16.00 10.52 12.98
CA LEU A 33 -16.78 9.46 13.61
C LEU A 33 -18.09 9.99 14.24
N TYR A 34 -18.10 11.19 14.81
CA TYR A 34 -19.28 11.81 15.43
C TYR A 34 -20.25 12.48 14.42
N VAL A 35 -19.73 13.00 13.31
CA VAL A 35 -20.49 13.60 12.20
C VAL A 35 -21.09 12.52 11.31
N GLN A 36 -20.45 11.35 11.16
CA GLN A 36 -21.11 10.21 10.52
C GLN A 36 -22.35 9.73 11.31
N GLU A 37 -22.33 9.82 12.64
CA GLU A 37 -23.47 9.46 13.48
C GLU A 37 -24.60 10.52 13.44
N LYS A 38 -24.25 11.82 13.35
CA LYS A 38 -25.22 12.93 13.29
C LYS A 38 -25.78 13.22 11.88
N VAL A 39 -25.00 13.04 10.82
CA VAL A 39 -25.45 13.23 9.43
C VAL A 39 -26.40 12.11 9.01
N LEU A 40 -26.23 10.88 9.52
CA LEU A 40 -27.23 9.81 9.35
C LEU A 40 -28.58 10.12 10.03
N GLN A 41 -28.59 10.94 11.09
CA GLN A 41 -29.82 11.31 11.79
C GLN A 41 -30.52 12.57 11.24
N THR A 42 -29.84 13.41 10.45
CA THR A 42 -30.38 14.73 10.04
C THR A 42 -30.67 14.90 8.55
N HIS A 43 -30.30 13.93 7.69
CA HIS A 43 -30.52 14.05 6.24
C HIS A 43 -31.36 12.94 5.56
N LEU A 44 -32.13 12.15 6.32
CA LEU A 44 -33.09 11.18 5.75
C LEU A 44 -34.53 11.26 6.27
N PHE A 45 -34.89 12.28 7.04
CA PHE A 45 -36.30 12.54 7.38
C PHE A 45 -36.63 14.02 7.25
N PRO A 46 -37.13 14.50 6.10
CA PRO A 46 -37.94 15.71 6.11
C PRO A 46 -39.25 15.38 6.84
N HIS A 47 -39.43 15.96 8.02
CA HIS A 47 -40.74 16.17 8.59
C HIS A 47 -41.54 17.04 7.61
N ASN A 48 -42.45 16.42 6.85
CA ASN A 48 -43.60 17.11 6.29
C ASN A 48 -44.85 16.36 6.76
N ASN A 49 -45.50 16.95 7.75
CA ASN A 49 -46.94 16.86 7.92
C ASN A 49 -47.56 17.50 6.68
N ASP A 50 -48.27 16.73 5.86
CA ASP A 50 -49.48 17.13 5.16
C ASP A 50 -50.10 15.89 4.52
N GLY A 51 -51.39 15.67 4.81
CA GLY A 51 -52.10 14.42 4.50
C GLY A 51 -52.60 14.31 3.06
N ALA A 52 -52.43 13.13 2.47
CA ALA A 52 -53.40 12.41 1.64
C ALA A 52 -52.80 11.06 1.17
N PRO A 53 -53.60 9.99 1.02
CA PRO A 53 -53.08 8.63 0.81
C PRO A 53 -52.89 8.34 -0.68
N TYR A 54 -51.69 7.88 -1.07
CA TYR A 54 -51.50 7.26 -2.38
C TYR A 54 -51.07 5.79 -2.24
N ALA A 55 -52.05 4.96 -2.59
CA ALA A 55 -51.98 3.60 -3.13
C ALA A 55 -50.69 2.78 -2.94
N THR A 56 -50.81 1.77 -2.10
CA THR A 56 -50.00 0.55 -2.09
C THR A 56 -50.14 -0.22 -3.40
N THR A 57 -49.05 -0.35 -4.16
CA THR A 57 -48.86 -1.47 -5.10
C THR A 57 -47.83 -2.42 -4.51
N THR A 58 -48.33 -3.54 -3.99
CA THR A 58 -47.56 -4.69 -3.55
C THR A 58 -46.96 -5.42 -4.75
N ASN A 59 -45.63 -5.45 -4.87
CA ASN A 59 -44.93 -6.51 -5.59
C ASN A 59 -43.94 -7.16 -4.62
N GLY A 60 -44.20 -8.44 -4.35
CA GLY A 60 -43.50 -9.23 -3.35
C GLY A 60 -42.05 -9.49 -3.74
N HIS A 61 -41.13 -8.89 -2.99
CA HIS A 61 -39.82 -9.49 -2.78
C HIS A 61 -39.86 -10.28 -1.48
N ARG A 62 -39.80 -11.61 -1.64
CA ARG A 62 -39.51 -12.58 -0.60
C ARG A 62 -38.17 -12.18 0.04
N GLN A 63 -38.21 -11.48 1.17
CA GLN A 63 -37.04 -11.30 2.03
C GLN A 63 -36.64 -12.70 2.51
N LEU A 64 -35.66 -13.29 1.82
CA LEU A 64 -34.85 -14.35 2.41
C LEU A 64 -34.18 -13.72 3.62
N ARG A 65 -34.66 -14.08 4.83
CA ARG A 65 -33.93 -13.90 6.07
C ARG A 65 -32.66 -14.74 5.96
N SER A 66 -31.60 -14.18 5.37
CA SER A 66 -30.26 -14.72 5.58
C SER A 66 -29.93 -14.46 7.05
N SER A 67 -29.59 -15.52 7.78
CA SER A 67 -28.95 -15.40 9.08
C SER A 67 -27.80 -14.39 8.97
N PRO A 68 -27.58 -13.51 9.95
CA PRO A 68 -26.42 -12.63 9.94
C PRO A 68 -25.17 -13.51 9.75
N PRO A 69 -24.21 -13.09 8.90
CA PRO A 69 -23.03 -13.89 8.64
C PRO A 69 -22.33 -14.21 9.97
N THR A 70 -21.98 -15.48 10.16
CA THR A 70 -21.21 -15.92 11.33
C THR A 70 -19.88 -15.17 11.31
N MET A 71 -19.67 -14.31 12.30
CA MET A 71 -18.42 -13.57 12.47
C MET A 71 -17.30 -14.54 12.83
N LEU A 72 -16.20 -14.47 12.11
CA LEU A 72 -14.98 -15.22 12.39
C LEU A 72 -14.02 -14.33 13.17
N PHE A 73 -13.25 -14.91 14.09
CA PHE A 73 -12.25 -14.14 14.86
C PHE A 73 -10.86 -14.75 14.79
N GLY A 74 -10.74 -16.00 14.33
CA GLY A 74 -9.45 -16.66 14.27
C GLY A 74 -8.76 -16.64 15.63
N ASP A 75 -7.46 -16.34 15.63
CA ASP A 75 -6.66 -16.18 16.85
C ASP A 75 -6.72 -14.80 17.51
N ALA A 76 -7.58 -13.88 17.04
CA ALA A 76 -7.66 -12.52 17.57
C ALA A 76 -8.09 -12.47 19.03
N LYS A 77 -7.54 -11.52 19.80
CA LYS A 77 -7.88 -11.25 21.20
C LYS A 77 -8.15 -9.77 21.44
N GLY A 78 -8.79 -9.46 22.57
CA GLY A 78 -9.00 -8.08 23.04
C GLY A 78 -9.60 -7.15 21.98
N SER A 79 -8.98 -5.97 21.79
CA SER A 79 -9.43 -4.94 20.84
C SER A 79 -9.35 -5.37 19.37
N ALA A 80 -8.53 -6.38 19.02
CA ALA A 80 -8.50 -6.91 17.67
C ALA A 80 -9.83 -7.55 17.26
N LYS A 81 -10.53 -8.21 18.20
CA LYS A 81 -11.86 -8.77 17.92
C LYS A 81 -12.88 -7.69 17.57
N LEU A 82 -12.80 -6.53 18.22
CA LEU A 82 -13.69 -5.41 17.91
C LEU A 82 -13.41 -4.87 16.50
N LEU A 83 -12.13 -4.66 16.17
CA LEU A 83 -11.74 -4.23 14.82
C LEU A 83 -12.17 -5.24 13.75
N LEU A 84 -11.98 -6.54 13.98
CA LEU A 84 -12.42 -7.59 13.05
C LEU A 84 -13.93 -7.63 12.87
N LYS A 85 -14.70 -7.46 13.95
CA LYS A 85 -16.16 -7.35 13.87
C LYS A 85 -16.54 -6.17 12.97
N HIS A 86 -15.87 -5.03 13.12
CA HIS A 86 -16.09 -3.90 12.23
C HIS A 86 -15.69 -4.27 10.80
N ALA A 87 -14.48 -4.75 10.54
CA ALA A 87 -14.00 -5.09 9.20
C ALA A 87 -14.95 -6.03 8.45
N GLN A 88 -15.52 -7.04 9.12
CA GLN A 88 -16.47 -7.99 8.54
C GLN A 88 -17.91 -7.46 8.43
N THR A 89 -18.25 -6.36 9.11
CA THR A 89 -19.61 -5.81 9.06
C THR A 89 -19.88 -5.25 7.67
N PRO A 90 -20.88 -5.81 6.93
CA PRO A 90 -21.22 -5.33 5.60
C PRO A 90 -21.58 -3.84 5.64
N ARG A 91 -21.01 -3.08 4.71
CA ARG A 91 -21.19 -1.64 4.62
C ARG A 91 -21.24 -1.20 3.16
N PRO A 92 -22.04 -0.18 2.80
CA PRO A 92 -22.04 0.36 1.47
C PRO A 92 -20.70 1.03 1.14
N VAL A 93 -20.29 0.94 -0.13
CA VAL A 93 -19.13 1.66 -0.66
C VAL A 93 -19.61 3.04 -1.08
N PHE A 94 -19.51 4.02 -0.17
CA PHE A 94 -20.11 5.35 -0.34
C PHE A 94 -19.57 6.16 -1.53
N ASP A 95 -18.43 5.77 -2.09
CA ASP A 95 -17.74 6.42 -3.21
C ASP A 95 -17.64 5.55 -4.46
N GLU A 96 -18.51 4.53 -4.57
CA GLU A 96 -18.57 3.63 -5.72
C GLU A 96 -18.98 4.37 -6.99
N ALA A 97 -20.05 5.17 -6.90
CA ALA A 97 -20.50 6.03 -7.99
C ALA A 97 -19.51 7.17 -8.27
N ILE A 98 -19.23 7.40 -9.55
CA ILE A 98 -18.34 8.48 -10.00
C ILE A 98 -19.14 9.78 -10.07
N HIS A 99 -18.89 10.68 -9.12
CA HIS A 99 -19.44 12.03 -9.14
C HIS A 99 -18.37 13.03 -9.60
N HIS A 100 -18.47 13.51 -10.84
CA HIS A 100 -17.42 14.32 -11.49
C HIS A 100 -16.94 15.53 -10.66
N GLU A 101 -17.83 16.20 -9.91
CA GLU A 101 -17.45 17.33 -9.06
C GLU A 101 -16.63 16.89 -7.84
N VAL A 102 -17.03 15.79 -7.19
CA VAL A 102 -16.30 15.20 -6.06
C VAL A 102 -14.93 14.70 -6.52
N GLU A 103 -14.87 14.03 -7.68
CA GLU A 103 -13.61 13.54 -8.25
C GLU A 103 -12.68 14.68 -8.65
N ARG A 104 -13.22 15.77 -9.23
CA ARG A 104 -12.41 16.96 -9.53
C ARG A 104 -11.81 17.56 -8.26
N ALA A 105 -12.58 17.68 -7.19
CA ALA A 105 -12.09 18.17 -5.90
C ALA A 105 -11.04 17.23 -5.29
N ARG A 106 -11.24 15.91 -5.41
CA ARG A 106 -10.27 14.89 -4.99
C ARG A 106 -8.96 15.01 -5.75
N CYS A 107 -8.99 15.08 -7.08
CA CYS A 107 -7.78 15.24 -7.89
C CYS A 107 -7.04 16.55 -7.55
N ALA A 108 -7.78 17.64 -7.35
CA ALA A 108 -7.20 18.93 -6.97
C ALA A 108 -6.48 18.89 -5.61
N ARG A 109 -6.96 18.11 -4.62
CA ARG A 109 -6.25 17.87 -3.35
C ARG A 109 -4.88 17.27 -3.52
N TYR A 110 -4.63 16.63 -4.66
CA TYR A 110 -3.37 16.03 -5.05
C TYR A 110 -2.70 16.76 -6.24
N LYS A 111 -3.09 18.01 -6.56
CA LYS A 111 -2.59 18.80 -7.70
C LYS A 111 -2.64 18.01 -9.02
N LEU A 112 -3.58 17.09 -9.13
CA LEU A 112 -3.83 16.29 -10.32
C LEU A 112 -4.98 16.87 -11.12
N SER A 113 -4.90 16.72 -12.44
CA SER A 113 -5.99 17.03 -13.34
C SER A 113 -7.05 15.94 -13.31
N TYR A 114 -8.28 16.34 -13.65
CA TYR A 114 -9.40 15.43 -13.85
C TYR A 114 -10.08 15.73 -15.18
N THR A 115 -9.87 14.87 -16.16
CA THR A 115 -10.57 14.94 -17.45
C THR A 115 -11.87 14.12 -17.36
N PRO A 116 -13.06 14.77 -17.35
CA PRO A 116 -14.33 14.05 -17.35
C PRO A 116 -14.58 13.45 -18.74
N THR A 117 -14.96 12.19 -18.78
CA THR A 117 -15.47 11.53 -19.99
C THR A 117 -16.73 10.77 -19.65
N THR A 118 -17.63 10.61 -20.63
CA THR A 118 -18.92 9.92 -20.44
C THR A 118 -18.75 8.46 -20.01
N ASN A 119 -17.62 7.84 -20.35
CA ASN A 119 -17.29 6.45 -20.03
C ASN A 119 -16.10 6.33 -19.08
N LYS A 120 -15.81 7.35 -18.24
CA LYS A 120 -14.70 7.29 -17.27
C LYS A 120 -14.96 6.12 -16.31
N GLN A 121 -14.01 5.20 -16.21
CA GLN A 121 -14.06 4.07 -15.27
C GLN A 121 -12.87 4.16 -14.31
N ARG A 122 -13.06 3.67 -13.08
CA ARG A 122 -11.96 3.52 -12.12
C ARG A 122 -11.00 2.45 -12.62
N ARG A 123 -9.70 2.73 -12.67
CA ARG A 123 -8.68 1.69 -12.82
C ARG A 123 -8.80 0.70 -11.66
N ARG A 124 -8.63 -0.59 -11.92
CA ARG A 124 -8.63 -1.59 -10.85
C ARG A 124 -7.31 -1.51 -10.09
N ILE A 125 -7.36 -1.75 -8.78
CA ILE A 125 -6.15 -1.86 -7.95
C ILE A 125 -5.97 -3.32 -7.56
N PHE A 126 -4.78 -3.84 -7.83
CA PHE A 126 -4.28 -5.14 -7.39
C PHE A 126 -3.30 -4.90 -6.26
N TRP A 127 -3.75 -5.12 -5.03
CA TRP A 127 -2.92 -4.97 -3.84
C TRP A 127 -2.28 -6.30 -3.45
N GLY A 128 -1.09 -6.25 -2.86
CA GLY A 128 -0.52 -7.42 -2.23
C GLY A 128 0.59 -7.11 -1.24
N ALA A 129 0.74 -8.04 -0.31
CA ALA A 129 1.72 -8.00 0.77
C ALA A 129 2.17 -9.41 1.15
N ASN A 130 3.36 -9.50 1.71
CA ASN A 130 3.74 -10.68 2.47
C ASN A 130 2.98 -10.66 3.80
N ILE A 131 2.60 -11.82 4.30
CA ILE A 131 1.95 -11.98 5.59
C ILE A 131 2.64 -13.07 6.40
N ALA A 132 2.72 -12.87 7.71
CA ALA A 132 3.23 -13.87 8.64
C ALA A 132 2.53 -13.74 10.01
N ASP A 133 3.25 -13.25 11.00
CA ASP A 133 2.72 -13.03 12.35
C ASP A 133 2.03 -11.65 12.46
N ASP A 134 1.71 -10.96 11.35
CA ASP A 134 1.10 -9.62 11.31
C ASP A 134 -0.16 -9.51 12.16
N SER A 135 -0.29 -8.46 12.97
CA SER A 135 -1.42 -8.36 13.88
C SER A 135 -2.75 -8.16 13.16
N TRP A 136 -3.83 -8.65 13.79
CA TRP A 136 -5.17 -8.36 13.32
C TRP A 136 -5.52 -6.87 13.40
N HIS A 137 -4.84 -6.07 14.23
CA HIS A 137 -4.99 -4.61 14.22
C HIS A 137 -4.55 -4.00 12.90
N ALA A 138 -3.37 -4.37 12.39
CA ALA A 138 -2.88 -3.87 11.11
C ALA A 138 -3.78 -4.33 9.96
N ILE A 139 -4.04 -5.65 9.87
CA ILE A 139 -4.86 -6.25 8.81
C ILE A 139 -6.27 -5.64 8.79
N ALA A 140 -6.95 -5.59 9.94
CA ALA A 140 -8.33 -5.08 10.00
C ALA A 140 -8.40 -3.58 9.72
N SER A 141 -7.43 -2.79 10.19
CA SER A 141 -7.39 -1.35 9.91
C SER A 141 -7.20 -1.08 8.42
N GLN A 142 -6.28 -1.81 7.78
CA GLN A 142 -6.10 -1.73 6.34
C GLN A 142 -7.38 -2.13 5.59
N ALA A 143 -8.02 -3.23 5.98
CA ALA A 143 -9.25 -3.69 5.35
C ALA A 143 -10.40 -2.68 5.48
N ILE A 144 -10.54 -2.04 6.65
CA ILE A 144 -11.55 -1.00 6.87
C ILE A 144 -11.28 0.24 6.00
N GLU A 145 -10.04 0.74 5.99
CA GLU A 145 -9.66 1.92 5.21
C GLU A 145 -9.92 1.69 3.71
N THR A 146 -9.59 0.49 3.23
CA THR A 146 -9.61 0.15 1.80
C THR A 146 -10.85 -0.64 1.36
N HIS A 147 -11.87 -0.74 2.20
CA HIS A 147 -13.07 -1.54 1.94
C HIS A 147 -13.74 -1.16 0.60
N GLY A 148 -13.79 -2.10 -0.36
CA GLY A 148 -14.34 -1.88 -1.70
C GLY A 148 -13.52 -0.96 -2.62
N VAL A 149 -12.22 -0.78 -2.33
CA VAL A 149 -11.28 -0.07 -3.21
C VAL A 149 -10.54 -1.04 -4.12
N PHE A 150 -10.07 -2.15 -3.55
CA PHE A 150 -9.29 -3.15 -4.27
C PHE A 150 -10.16 -4.05 -5.13
N HIS A 151 -9.63 -4.42 -6.29
CA HIS A 151 -10.21 -5.49 -7.10
C HIS A 151 -9.67 -6.85 -6.65
N SER A 152 -8.38 -6.90 -6.33
CA SER A 152 -7.68 -8.09 -5.86
C SER A 152 -6.77 -7.75 -4.68
N VAL A 153 -6.71 -8.66 -3.72
CA VAL A 153 -5.85 -8.64 -2.52
C VAL A 153 -5.09 -9.95 -2.51
N ALA A 154 -3.77 -9.87 -2.60
CA ALA A 154 -2.87 -11.02 -2.65
C ALA A 154 -1.95 -11.04 -1.42
N PHE A 155 -2.18 -12.01 -0.54
CA PHE A 155 -1.28 -12.32 0.55
C PHE A 155 -0.36 -13.47 0.17
N VAL A 156 0.92 -13.37 0.52
CA VAL A 156 1.87 -14.48 0.40
C VAL A 156 2.42 -14.82 1.77
N GLU A 157 2.21 -16.07 2.19
CA GLU A 157 2.68 -16.58 3.47
C GLU A 157 3.85 -17.56 3.27
N SER A 158 4.98 -17.32 3.94
CA SER A 158 6.14 -18.23 3.89
C SER A 158 6.17 -19.20 5.06
N ASN A 159 6.59 -20.45 4.82
CA ASN A 159 6.82 -21.45 5.89
C ASN A 159 8.14 -21.22 6.66
N ARG A 160 8.90 -20.19 6.28
CA ARG A 160 10.12 -19.75 6.94
C ARG A 160 10.15 -18.25 7.17
N THR A 161 10.88 -17.81 8.19
CA THR A 161 11.13 -16.39 8.48
C THR A 161 12.11 -15.79 7.46
N SER A 162 12.29 -14.46 7.44
CA SER A 162 13.30 -13.82 6.58
C SER A 162 14.72 -14.31 6.88
N MET A 163 14.97 -14.79 8.11
CA MET A 163 16.25 -15.36 8.53
C MET A 163 16.37 -16.88 8.27
N GLY A 164 15.36 -17.50 7.65
CA GLY A 164 15.39 -18.92 7.28
C GLY A 164 14.89 -19.89 8.36
N ASP A 165 14.50 -19.39 9.54
CA ASP A 165 13.94 -20.23 10.60
C ASP A 165 12.60 -20.84 10.18
N VAL A 166 12.39 -22.12 10.47
CA VAL A 166 11.11 -22.79 10.23
C VAL A 166 10.00 -22.15 11.06
N ARG A 167 8.83 -21.95 10.45
CA ARG A 167 7.63 -21.50 11.17
C ARG A 167 6.38 -22.24 10.72
N THR A 168 5.42 -22.33 11.62
CA THR A 168 4.07 -22.78 11.30
C THR A 168 3.34 -21.68 10.55
N LEU A 169 2.66 -22.06 9.46
CA LEU A 169 1.77 -21.16 8.71
C LEU A 169 0.58 -20.79 9.60
N ARG A 170 0.30 -19.50 9.72
CA ARG A 170 -0.82 -18.97 10.51
C ARG A 170 -2.12 -18.94 9.71
N PHE A 171 -2.00 -18.77 8.39
CA PHE A 171 -3.10 -18.74 7.42
C PHE A 171 -3.07 -20.00 6.55
N ASP A 172 -2.82 -21.16 7.17
CA ASP A 172 -2.75 -22.46 6.50
C ASP A 172 -4.10 -22.89 5.89
N TYR A 173 -4.08 -23.89 5.02
CA TYR A 173 -5.26 -24.50 4.41
C TYR A 173 -6.27 -24.94 5.48
N GLY A 174 -7.50 -24.44 5.38
CA GLY A 174 -8.58 -24.76 6.32
C GLY A 174 -8.49 -24.07 7.68
N SER A 175 -7.49 -23.23 7.93
CA SER A 175 -7.42 -22.43 9.15
C SER A 175 -8.54 -21.38 9.20
N GLU A 176 -9.09 -21.13 10.39
CA GLU A 176 -10.07 -20.05 10.59
C GLU A 176 -9.50 -18.68 10.21
N ASN A 177 -8.20 -18.46 10.46
CA ASN A 177 -7.50 -17.23 10.08
C ASN A 177 -7.53 -17.00 8.56
N LYS A 178 -7.26 -18.04 7.76
CA LYS A 178 -7.36 -17.95 6.30
C LYS A 178 -8.81 -17.70 5.87
N GLN A 179 -9.75 -18.45 6.44
CA GLN A 179 -11.17 -18.30 6.13
C GLN A 179 -11.66 -16.88 6.44
N LEU A 180 -11.25 -16.31 7.57
CA LEU A 180 -11.52 -14.93 7.94
C LEU A 180 -10.96 -13.93 6.89
N LEU A 181 -9.71 -14.11 6.44
CA LEU A 181 -9.13 -13.26 5.39
C LEU A 181 -9.89 -13.37 4.07
N THR A 182 -10.18 -14.59 3.61
CA THR A 182 -10.66 -14.84 2.24
C THR A 182 -12.18 -14.79 2.10
N GLU A 183 -12.91 -15.19 3.14
CA GLU A 183 -14.37 -15.34 3.13
C GLU A 183 -15.07 -14.37 4.09
N GLY A 184 -14.35 -13.76 5.04
CA GLY A 184 -14.91 -12.80 6.00
C GLY A 184 -15.38 -11.48 5.39
N GLY A 185 -15.14 -11.24 4.10
CA GLY A 185 -15.61 -10.06 3.38
C GLY A 185 -14.98 -8.74 3.82
N MET A 186 -13.85 -8.79 4.55
CA MET A 186 -13.26 -7.61 5.20
C MET A 186 -12.85 -6.50 4.22
N PHE A 187 -12.46 -6.86 3.00
CA PHE A 187 -12.04 -5.92 1.96
C PHE A 187 -13.18 -5.51 1.02
N GLY A 188 -14.42 -5.92 1.28
CA GLY A 188 -15.59 -5.68 0.43
C GLY A 188 -16.02 -6.91 -0.37
N SER A 189 -17.32 -6.99 -0.68
CA SER A 189 -17.96 -8.16 -1.27
C SER A 189 -17.54 -8.50 -2.70
N GLN A 190 -16.99 -7.51 -3.43
CA GLN A 190 -16.50 -7.69 -4.81
C GLN A 190 -14.97 -7.91 -4.87
N THR A 191 -14.27 -7.78 -3.75
CA THR A 191 -12.81 -7.87 -3.70
C THR A 191 -12.39 -9.34 -3.67
N LYS A 192 -11.57 -9.77 -4.63
CA LYS A 192 -10.99 -11.11 -4.61
C LYS A 192 -9.80 -11.16 -3.65
N VAL A 193 -9.93 -11.86 -2.53
CA VAL A 193 -8.83 -12.07 -1.57
C VAL A 193 -8.23 -13.45 -1.76
N THR A 194 -6.90 -13.53 -1.83
CA THR A 194 -6.16 -14.78 -2.01
C THR A 194 -4.99 -14.84 -1.04
N VAL A 195 -4.78 -16.00 -0.44
CA VAL A 195 -3.58 -16.33 0.33
C VAL A 195 -2.86 -17.44 -0.42
N ASP A 196 -1.64 -17.15 -0.89
CA ASP A 196 -0.75 -18.12 -1.51
C ASP A 196 0.48 -18.36 -0.62
N TYR A 197 1.26 -19.39 -0.94
CA TYR A 197 2.31 -19.89 -0.06
C TYR A 197 3.66 -19.92 -0.74
N TYR A 198 4.66 -19.32 -0.10
CA TYR A 198 6.06 -19.48 -0.46
C TYR A 198 6.67 -20.58 0.40
N VAL A 199 6.73 -21.80 -0.15
CA VAL A 199 7.38 -22.95 0.49
C VAL A 199 8.74 -23.13 -0.14
N ASN A 200 9.80 -22.87 0.63
CA ASN A 200 11.17 -23.01 0.15
C ASN A 200 11.98 -23.89 1.09
N GLU A 201 12.22 -25.12 0.63
CA GLU A 201 13.00 -26.15 1.31
C GLU A 201 14.26 -26.52 0.53
N ASP A 202 14.60 -25.78 -0.53
CA ASP A 202 15.80 -26.02 -1.31
C ASP A 202 17.04 -25.64 -0.47
N PRO A 203 17.99 -26.57 -0.23
CA PRO A 203 19.15 -26.30 0.60
C PRO A 203 20.03 -25.15 0.10
N GLU A 204 20.21 -25.01 -1.22
CA GLU A 204 21.03 -23.94 -1.80
C GLU A 204 20.36 -22.58 -1.60
N GLU A 205 19.04 -22.50 -1.80
CA GLU A 205 18.30 -21.28 -1.52
C GLU A 205 18.21 -20.97 -0.03
N LEU A 206 18.18 -21.96 0.85
CA LEU A 206 18.23 -21.75 2.30
C LEU A 206 19.56 -21.16 2.75
N GLU A 207 20.66 -21.59 2.17
CA GLU A 207 22.00 -21.06 2.46
C GLU A 207 22.23 -19.68 1.86
N THR A 208 21.57 -19.37 0.74
CA THR A 208 21.88 -18.17 -0.04
C THR A 208 20.82 -17.07 0.02
N LEU A 209 19.56 -17.36 0.33
CA LEU A 209 18.49 -16.38 0.50
C LEU A 209 18.27 -16.06 1.98
N PHE A 210 18.78 -14.91 2.40
CA PHE A 210 18.59 -14.38 3.74
C PHE A 210 18.09 -12.93 3.70
N SER A 211 17.38 -12.53 4.76
CA SER A 211 16.84 -11.18 4.94
C SER A 211 15.97 -10.73 3.75
N LEU A 212 16.28 -9.57 3.17
CA LEU A 212 15.46 -8.93 2.14
C LEU A 212 15.37 -9.73 0.83
N GLU A 213 16.39 -10.51 0.46
CA GLU A 213 16.33 -11.31 -0.78
C GLU A 213 15.24 -12.38 -0.70
N ARG A 214 15.09 -13.01 0.46
CA ARG A 214 14.00 -13.96 0.72
C ARG A 214 12.64 -13.28 0.68
N GLU A 215 12.55 -12.06 1.21
CA GLU A 215 11.34 -11.24 1.16
C GLU A 215 10.97 -10.84 -0.28
N HIS A 216 11.96 -10.55 -1.12
CA HIS A 216 11.78 -10.28 -2.55
C HIS A 216 11.28 -11.52 -3.31
N ALA A 217 11.85 -12.70 -3.04
CA ALA A 217 11.38 -13.96 -3.63
C ALA A 217 9.91 -14.25 -3.26
N GLN A 218 9.51 -14.02 -2.01
CA GLN A 218 8.11 -14.11 -1.58
C GLN A 218 7.21 -13.14 -2.34
N ARG A 219 7.64 -11.87 -2.45
CA ARG A 219 6.86 -10.85 -3.17
C ARG A 219 6.74 -11.12 -4.67
N ALA A 220 7.67 -11.85 -5.28
CA ALA A 220 7.52 -12.25 -6.68
C ALA A 220 6.24 -13.07 -6.92
N LEU A 221 5.82 -13.90 -5.94
CA LEU A 221 4.56 -14.64 -6.01
C LEU A 221 3.32 -13.73 -6.01
N ILE A 222 3.40 -12.53 -5.41
CA ILE A 222 2.28 -11.56 -5.42
C ILE A 222 1.92 -11.19 -6.87
N ILE A 223 2.93 -10.94 -7.71
CA ILE A 223 2.72 -10.61 -9.14
C ILE A 223 2.07 -11.79 -9.86
N GLU A 224 2.45 -13.04 -9.55
CA GLU A 224 1.82 -14.24 -10.11
C GLU A 224 0.36 -14.41 -9.66
N VAL A 225 0.02 -14.02 -8.43
CA VAL A 225 -1.38 -13.96 -7.97
C VAL A 225 -2.14 -12.87 -8.74
N TRP A 226 -1.56 -11.68 -8.94
CA TRP A 226 -2.20 -10.61 -9.71
C TRP A 226 -2.49 -11.03 -11.15
N LYS A 227 -1.56 -11.71 -11.83
CA LYS A 227 -1.76 -12.32 -13.15
C LYS A 227 -2.95 -13.27 -13.17
N ARG A 228 -2.98 -14.25 -12.25
CA ARG A 228 -4.10 -15.21 -12.12
C ARG A 228 -5.43 -14.55 -11.79
N ASN A 229 -5.39 -13.38 -11.15
CA ASN A 229 -6.57 -12.59 -10.84
C ASN A 229 -6.95 -11.62 -11.98
N GLY A 230 -6.28 -11.71 -13.13
CA GLY A 230 -6.67 -11.02 -14.36
C GLY A 230 -6.22 -9.56 -14.40
N MET A 231 -5.08 -9.24 -13.77
CA MET A 231 -4.46 -7.92 -13.93
C MET A 231 -4.05 -7.67 -15.38
N THR A 232 -4.32 -6.47 -15.87
CA THR A 232 -4.01 -6.01 -17.23
C THR A 232 -3.03 -4.83 -17.18
N PRO A 233 -2.41 -4.46 -18.32
CA PRO A 233 -1.53 -3.29 -18.39
C PRO A 233 -2.12 -1.97 -17.88
N ASN A 234 -3.44 -1.79 -17.95
CA ASN A 234 -4.12 -0.56 -17.54
C ASN A 234 -4.49 -0.50 -16.04
N ASP A 235 -4.25 -1.57 -15.28
CA ASP A 235 -4.55 -1.64 -13.86
C ASP A 235 -3.37 -1.17 -13.00
N ILE A 236 -3.63 -0.86 -11.73
CA ILE A 236 -2.63 -0.37 -10.80
C ILE A 236 -2.16 -1.53 -9.90
N GLY A 237 -0.87 -1.82 -9.93
CA GLY A 237 -0.22 -2.68 -8.95
C GLY A 237 0.12 -1.88 -7.71
N TYR A 238 -0.23 -2.40 -6.54
CA TYR A 238 0.01 -1.78 -5.25
C TYR A 238 0.70 -2.78 -4.33
N LEU A 239 1.99 -2.59 -4.10
CA LEU A 239 2.77 -3.45 -3.22
C LEU A 239 3.16 -2.72 -1.94
N SER A 240 2.91 -3.35 -0.79
CA SER A 240 3.26 -2.83 0.52
C SER A 240 3.56 -3.94 1.52
N ASP A 241 4.00 -3.56 2.71
CA ASP A 241 3.79 -4.43 3.87
C ASP A 241 2.35 -4.32 4.36
N THR A 242 1.90 -5.31 5.13
CA THR A 242 0.53 -5.36 5.66
C THR A 242 0.23 -4.23 6.65
N ASP A 243 1.25 -3.61 7.25
CA ASP A 243 1.10 -2.46 8.14
C ASP A 243 1.21 -1.10 7.41
N GLU A 244 1.49 -1.07 6.11
CA GLU A 244 1.64 0.15 5.31
C GLU A 244 0.44 0.34 4.37
N THR A 245 -0.37 1.39 4.58
CA THR A 245 -1.58 1.62 3.79
C THR A 245 -1.68 3.05 3.26
N PHE A 246 -1.96 3.23 1.98
CA PHE A 246 -2.43 4.52 1.48
C PHE A 246 -3.86 4.79 1.94
N SER A 247 -4.17 6.06 2.19
CA SER A 247 -5.54 6.48 2.48
C SER A 247 -6.46 6.16 1.30
N ARG A 248 -7.73 5.88 1.62
CA ARG A 248 -8.79 5.66 0.64
C ARG A 248 -8.88 6.80 -0.37
N ASP A 249 -8.81 8.04 0.11
CA ASP A 249 -8.93 9.22 -0.74
C ASP A 249 -7.81 9.29 -1.78
N PHE A 250 -6.57 9.00 -1.36
CA PHE A 250 -5.43 8.93 -2.26
C PHE A 250 -5.59 7.79 -3.28
N LEU A 251 -5.95 6.58 -2.83
CA LEU A 251 -6.18 5.45 -3.74
C LEU A 251 -7.29 5.74 -4.76
N ARG A 252 -8.38 6.40 -4.35
CA ARG A 252 -9.44 6.83 -5.28
C ARG A 252 -8.93 7.87 -6.29
N ALA A 253 -8.06 8.78 -5.87
CA ALA A 253 -7.43 9.73 -6.79
C ALA A 253 -6.59 8.98 -7.83
N MET A 254 -5.78 8.01 -7.40
CA MET A 254 -4.95 7.19 -8.29
C MET A 254 -5.78 6.40 -9.32
N GLN A 255 -6.99 5.97 -8.98
CA GLN A 255 -7.88 5.24 -9.89
C GLN A 255 -8.50 6.10 -11.01
N LEU A 256 -8.64 7.42 -10.83
CA LEU A 256 -9.42 8.26 -11.74
C LEU A 256 -8.73 9.52 -12.26
N CYS A 257 -7.86 10.12 -11.46
CA CYS A 257 -7.18 11.33 -11.86
C CYS A 257 -6.20 11.05 -13.00
N ASP A 258 -5.85 12.11 -13.72
CA ASP A 258 -4.86 12.03 -14.79
C ASP A 258 -3.46 12.05 -14.17
N VAL A 259 -3.09 10.94 -13.53
CA VAL A 259 -1.79 10.73 -12.90
C VAL A 259 -0.73 10.60 -13.99
N PRO A 260 0.28 11.50 -14.08
CA PRO A 260 1.28 11.47 -15.13
C PRO A 260 1.98 10.11 -15.22
N GLN A 261 2.35 9.52 -14.08
CA GLN A 261 3.04 8.23 -14.02
C GLN A 261 2.18 7.05 -14.50
N PHE A 262 0.87 7.23 -14.70
CA PHE A 262 -0.04 6.19 -15.19
C PHE A 262 -0.60 6.49 -16.59
N VAL A 263 -0.10 7.54 -17.27
CA VAL A 263 -0.44 7.83 -18.66
C VAL A 263 0.80 7.66 -19.55
N SER A 264 0.57 7.13 -20.75
CA SER A 264 1.64 6.75 -21.67
C SER A 264 2.31 7.95 -22.35
N GLU A 265 1.62 9.09 -22.40
CA GLU A 265 2.05 10.30 -23.10
C GLU A 265 2.54 11.40 -22.15
N GLY A 266 3.49 12.20 -22.62
CA GLY A 266 4.00 13.38 -21.92
C GLY A 266 5.40 13.20 -21.33
N LYS A 267 6.02 14.33 -20.97
CA LYS A 267 7.38 14.38 -20.38
C LYS A 267 7.46 13.66 -19.03
N ASP A 268 6.34 13.67 -18.30
CA ASP A 268 6.18 13.07 -16.97
C ASP A 268 5.33 11.78 -16.98
N GLY A 269 5.03 11.27 -18.19
CA GLY A 269 4.38 9.98 -18.43
C GLY A 269 5.19 8.81 -17.87
N HIS A 270 4.62 7.61 -17.76
CA HIS A 270 5.47 6.43 -17.52
C HIS A 270 6.50 6.20 -18.64
N ASN A 271 6.34 6.87 -19.80
CA ASN A 271 7.24 6.89 -20.96
C ASN A 271 8.04 5.59 -21.09
N LYS A 272 7.33 4.52 -21.47
CA LYS A 272 7.90 3.18 -21.68
C LYS A 272 8.64 2.62 -20.47
N CYS A 273 8.13 2.94 -19.30
CA CYS A 273 8.55 2.46 -17.98
C CYS A 273 9.85 3.07 -17.47
N ALA A 274 10.13 4.32 -17.80
CA ALA A 274 11.28 5.05 -17.26
C ALA A 274 11.09 5.42 -15.77
N ALA A 275 9.91 5.93 -15.40
CA ALA A 275 9.60 6.39 -14.05
C ALA A 275 8.12 6.19 -13.68
N PRO A 276 7.59 4.95 -13.72
CA PRO A 276 6.16 4.66 -13.56
C PRO A 276 5.68 4.61 -12.10
N LYS A 277 6.59 4.70 -11.12
CA LYS A 277 6.27 4.48 -9.72
C LYS A 277 5.61 5.73 -9.11
N VAL A 278 4.65 5.51 -8.22
CA VAL A 278 4.09 6.54 -7.35
C VAL A 278 4.26 6.08 -5.91
N TYR A 279 4.82 6.93 -5.07
CA TYR A 279 5.02 6.66 -3.65
C TYR A 279 4.87 7.97 -2.87
N GLY A 280 4.79 7.92 -1.56
CA GLY A 280 4.60 9.15 -0.79
C GLY A 280 4.79 8.97 0.70
N LEU A 281 4.61 10.08 1.41
CA LEU A 281 4.80 10.14 2.85
C LEU A 281 3.59 9.58 3.59
N VAL A 282 3.83 8.68 4.53
CA VAL A 282 2.81 8.10 5.41
C VAL A 282 3.02 8.51 6.85
N ALA A 283 1.93 8.69 7.59
CA ALA A 283 2.00 8.95 9.03
C ALA A 283 2.30 7.63 9.75
N ILE A 284 3.38 7.59 10.52
CA ILE A 284 3.79 6.38 11.23
C ILE A 284 3.23 6.42 12.64
N PHE A 285 2.57 5.34 13.05
CA PHE A 285 2.13 5.10 14.41
C PHE A 285 2.89 3.90 14.96
N GLU A 286 3.55 4.07 16.12
CA GLU A 286 4.37 3.02 16.74
C GLU A 286 3.61 2.37 17.91
N GLY A 287 3.20 1.12 17.77
CA GLY A 287 2.59 0.31 18.83
C GLY A 287 1.17 0.72 19.25
N SER A 288 0.77 1.97 19.06
CA SER A 288 -0.59 2.46 19.36
C SER A 288 -0.99 3.66 18.49
N PRO A 289 -2.30 3.93 18.30
CA PRO A 289 -2.77 5.05 17.48
C PRO A 289 -2.45 6.43 18.09
N GLU A 290 -2.09 6.49 19.37
CA GLU A 290 -1.70 7.74 20.05
C GLU A 290 -0.20 8.05 19.91
N CYS A 291 0.58 7.10 19.39
CA CYS A 291 2.04 7.19 19.32
C CYS A 291 2.50 7.50 17.90
N ALA A 292 2.22 8.72 17.42
CA ALA A 292 2.73 9.18 16.13
C ALA A 292 4.24 9.44 16.18
N SER A 293 4.97 8.96 15.17
CA SER A 293 6.40 9.21 14.99
C SER A 293 6.65 10.41 14.09
N ALA A 294 7.77 11.10 14.31
CA ALA A 294 8.28 12.13 13.42
C ALA A 294 9.15 11.55 12.29
N GLU A 295 9.38 10.24 12.28
CA GLU A 295 10.10 9.57 11.21
C GLU A 295 9.31 9.60 9.90
N GLU A 296 10.05 9.54 8.80
CA GLU A 296 9.49 9.53 7.45
C GLU A 296 9.80 8.18 6.80
N ILE A 297 8.76 7.53 6.28
CA ILE A 297 8.89 6.31 5.48
C ILE A 297 8.32 6.60 4.09
N TYR A 298 9.10 6.25 3.07
CA TYR A 298 8.82 6.52 1.66
C TYR A 298 8.10 5.35 0.97
N HIS A 299 7.19 4.71 1.69
CA HIS A 299 6.42 3.55 1.29
C HIS A 299 5.01 3.63 1.89
N PRO A 300 3.99 3.07 1.22
CA PRO A 300 4.12 2.08 0.16
C PRO A 300 4.20 2.64 -1.27
N ALA A 301 4.13 1.79 -2.30
CA ALA A 301 4.29 2.21 -3.70
C ALA A 301 3.24 1.60 -4.66
N LEU A 302 2.87 2.39 -5.68
CA LEU A 302 1.98 2.05 -6.77
C LEU A 302 2.73 2.06 -8.10
N MET A 303 2.25 1.27 -9.06
CA MET A 303 2.75 1.29 -10.43
C MET A 303 1.67 0.89 -11.43
N ILE A 304 1.72 1.43 -12.63
CA ILE A 304 0.85 0.99 -13.73
C ILE A 304 1.27 -0.40 -14.24
N GLY A 305 0.29 -1.25 -14.54
CA GLY A 305 0.47 -2.65 -14.94
C GLY A 305 1.37 -2.84 -16.15
N GLU A 306 1.30 -1.92 -17.12
CA GLU A 306 2.16 -1.91 -18.31
C GLU A 306 3.65 -1.97 -17.96
N CYS A 307 4.02 -1.48 -16.77
CA CYS A 307 5.40 -1.44 -16.32
C CYS A 307 5.79 -2.53 -15.33
N ILE A 308 4.94 -3.54 -15.12
CA ILE A 308 5.19 -4.65 -14.20
C ILE A 308 5.60 -5.89 -15.01
N GLU A 309 6.64 -6.58 -14.56
CA GLU A 309 7.13 -7.81 -15.20
C GLU A 309 6.03 -8.88 -15.34
N GLY A 310 5.89 -9.41 -16.54
CA GLY A 310 4.86 -10.39 -16.90
C GLY A 310 3.42 -9.88 -16.94
N ILE A 311 3.14 -8.62 -16.61
CA ILE A 311 1.87 -7.94 -16.92
C ILE A 311 2.04 -7.10 -18.20
N GLY A 312 3.11 -6.30 -18.24
CA GLY A 312 3.55 -5.56 -19.42
C GLY A 312 4.14 -6.45 -20.52
N ASP A 313 4.33 -5.87 -21.69
CA ASP A 313 4.85 -6.59 -22.86
C ASP A 313 6.38 -6.79 -22.76
N ASN A 314 6.81 -7.93 -22.24
CA ASN A 314 8.24 -8.26 -22.11
C ASN A 314 9.01 -8.30 -23.46
N THR A 315 8.33 -8.29 -24.61
CA THR A 315 8.99 -8.29 -25.93
C THR A 315 9.51 -6.91 -26.33
N LEU A 316 8.90 -5.84 -25.81
CA LEU A 316 9.30 -4.46 -26.07
C LEU A 316 10.40 -4.01 -25.11
N HIS A 317 10.40 -4.53 -23.89
CA HIS A 317 11.25 -4.03 -22.80
C HIS A 317 12.48 -4.93 -22.59
N PRO A 318 13.70 -4.34 -22.49
CA PRO A 318 14.91 -5.12 -22.25
C PRO A 318 14.92 -5.76 -20.85
N LYS A 319 15.55 -6.92 -20.72
CA LYS A 319 15.77 -7.57 -19.42
C LYS A 319 16.87 -6.83 -18.64
N PRO A 320 16.62 -6.41 -17.39
CA PRO A 320 17.64 -5.74 -16.59
C PRO A 320 18.60 -6.76 -15.96
N THR A 321 19.83 -6.34 -15.70
CA THR A 321 20.73 -7.09 -14.81
C THR A 321 20.23 -6.95 -13.36
N ARG A 322 20.18 -8.06 -12.62
CA ARG A 322 19.65 -8.13 -11.25
C ARG A 322 20.75 -8.44 -10.24
N HIS A 323 20.63 -7.92 -9.02
CA HIS A 323 21.61 -8.16 -7.96
C HIS A 323 21.76 -9.67 -7.70
N ASN A 324 23.01 -10.13 -7.56
CA ASN A 324 23.35 -11.55 -7.44
C ASN A 324 22.84 -12.45 -8.60
N ASN A 325 22.53 -11.86 -9.76
CA ASN A 325 21.97 -12.54 -10.94
C ASN A 325 20.68 -13.33 -10.66
N ARG A 326 19.90 -12.94 -9.65
CA ARG A 326 18.60 -13.58 -9.31
C ARG A 326 17.43 -12.78 -9.88
N GLU A 327 16.51 -13.45 -10.56
CA GLU A 327 15.41 -12.81 -11.28
C GLU A 327 14.48 -11.96 -10.39
N PHE A 328 14.25 -12.40 -9.15
CA PHE A 328 13.40 -11.70 -8.19
C PHE A 328 14.09 -10.55 -7.44
N ASN A 329 15.40 -10.38 -7.57
CA ASN A 329 16.12 -9.30 -6.89
C ASN A 329 15.90 -7.95 -7.57
N TRP A 330 16.27 -6.87 -6.86
CA TRP A 330 16.26 -5.54 -7.46
C TRP A 330 17.35 -5.41 -8.54
N ARG A 331 17.21 -4.43 -9.41
CA ARG A 331 18.17 -4.19 -10.50
C ARG A 331 19.54 -3.81 -9.95
N THR A 332 20.63 -4.28 -10.57
CA THR A 332 22.00 -3.85 -10.20
C THR A 332 22.26 -2.39 -10.52
N ASP A 333 21.55 -1.89 -11.52
CA ASP A 333 21.63 -0.50 -11.95
C ASP A 333 20.22 0.11 -11.84
N ASN A 334 20.14 1.30 -11.24
CA ASN A 334 18.85 1.90 -10.88
C ASN A 334 18.07 2.40 -12.11
N TYR A 335 18.72 2.50 -13.28
CA TYR A 335 18.15 3.02 -14.54
C TYR A 335 17.27 4.27 -14.36
N THR A 336 17.62 5.12 -13.40
CA THR A 336 17.05 6.46 -13.13
C THR A 336 17.63 7.52 -14.05
N TYR A 337 17.04 8.72 -14.03
CA TYR A 337 17.52 9.92 -14.73
C TYR A 337 19.03 10.23 -14.57
N HIS A 338 19.66 9.81 -13.47
CA HIS A 338 21.09 10.01 -13.20
C HIS A 338 21.99 8.84 -13.62
N THR A 339 21.41 7.80 -14.18
CA THR A 339 22.12 6.58 -14.56
C THR A 339 22.73 6.76 -15.93
N HIS A 340 23.97 6.34 -16.11
CA HIS A 340 24.58 6.29 -17.44
C HIS A 340 23.95 5.14 -18.25
N TYR A 341 22.90 5.48 -19.02
CA TYR A 341 22.10 4.58 -19.85
C TYR A 341 22.88 3.82 -20.96
N SER A 342 24.20 4.02 -21.08
CA SER A 342 25.13 3.17 -21.85
C SER A 342 25.21 1.72 -21.40
N ALA A 343 24.65 1.35 -20.26
CA ALA A 343 24.59 -0.05 -19.87
C ALA A 343 23.50 -0.84 -20.64
N LEU A 344 22.51 -0.14 -21.25
CA LEU A 344 21.43 -0.77 -22.05
C LEU A 344 21.75 -0.85 -23.54
N HIS A 345 22.75 -0.11 -24.03
CA HIS A 345 23.23 -0.15 -25.41
C HIS A 345 24.74 -0.08 -25.46
N ASP A 346 25.36 -0.90 -26.30
CA ASP A 346 26.80 -0.98 -26.62
C ASP A 346 27.71 -0.02 -25.81
N LYS A 347 28.51 -0.60 -24.92
CA LYS A 347 29.46 0.10 -24.04
C LYS A 347 30.42 1.04 -24.78
N THR A 348 30.51 0.94 -26.11
CA THR A 348 31.33 1.80 -26.95
C THR A 348 30.71 3.17 -27.26
N ASN A 349 29.39 3.38 -27.09
CA ASN A 349 28.73 4.67 -27.35
C ASN A 349 27.47 4.93 -26.49
N PRO A 350 27.60 5.54 -25.29
CA PRO A 350 26.46 6.02 -24.52
C PRO A 350 25.66 7.10 -25.25
N PRO A 351 24.33 7.01 -25.36
CA PRO A 351 23.52 8.18 -25.65
C PRO A 351 23.66 9.19 -24.50
N LYS A 352 23.86 10.47 -24.82
CA LYS A 352 23.86 11.55 -23.81
C LYS A 352 22.48 11.60 -23.15
N ALA A 353 22.43 11.94 -21.86
CA ALA A 353 21.23 11.88 -20.99
C ALA A 353 19.96 12.61 -21.51
N ASN A 354 20.06 13.36 -22.60
CA ASN A 354 18.98 14.16 -23.18
C ASN A 354 18.65 13.80 -24.64
N THR A 355 19.21 12.70 -25.17
CA THR A 355 19.00 12.26 -26.57
C THR A 355 18.65 10.77 -26.63
N LEU A 356 17.79 10.29 -25.74
CA LEU A 356 17.22 8.95 -25.90
C LEU A 356 16.34 8.96 -27.15
N PRO A 357 16.60 8.08 -28.12
CA PRO A 357 15.72 7.91 -29.28
C PRO A 357 14.27 7.68 -28.81
N SER A 358 13.31 8.25 -29.53
CA SER A 358 11.88 8.13 -29.22
C SER A 358 11.34 6.69 -29.22
N ASN A 359 12.14 5.70 -29.60
CA ASN A 359 11.84 4.27 -29.64
C ASN A 359 12.44 3.43 -28.48
N VAL A 360 13.16 4.01 -27.52
CA VAL A 360 13.76 3.23 -26.40
C VAL A 360 12.71 2.83 -25.35
N TYR A 361 12.63 1.53 -25.02
CA TYR A 361 11.85 1.00 -23.90
C TYR A 361 12.77 0.69 -22.71
N PHE A 362 12.29 0.92 -21.49
CA PHE A 362 13.06 0.68 -20.26
C PHE A 362 12.68 -0.66 -19.65
N PRO A 363 13.53 -1.29 -18.81
CA PRO A 363 13.16 -2.55 -18.19
C PRO A 363 11.86 -2.47 -17.36
N LEU A 364 11.08 -3.56 -17.38
CA LEU A 364 9.88 -3.71 -16.54
C LEU A 364 10.26 -3.96 -15.08
N TYR A 365 9.39 -3.55 -14.15
CA TYR A 365 9.63 -3.60 -12.71
C TYR A 365 9.13 -4.90 -12.12
N ASN A 366 9.96 -5.54 -11.30
CA ASN A 366 9.56 -6.67 -10.48
C ASN A 366 9.15 -6.21 -9.08
N ALA A 367 8.78 -7.15 -8.22
CA ALA A 367 8.32 -6.83 -6.88
C ALA A 367 9.41 -6.21 -5.97
N ALA A 368 10.68 -6.55 -6.17
CA ALA A 368 11.78 -5.94 -5.43
C ALA A 368 11.98 -4.47 -5.81
N ASP A 369 11.73 -4.12 -7.08
CA ASP A 369 11.91 -2.75 -7.58
C ASP A 369 10.94 -1.76 -6.93
N TYR A 370 9.74 -2.19 -6.51
CA TYR A 370 8.80 -1.34 -5.76
C TYR A 370 9.45 -0.74 -4.51
N ARG A 371 10.20 -1.57 -3.78
CA ARG A 371 10.86 -1.22 -2.51
C ARG A 371 12.22 -0.56 -2.70
N ARG A 372 13.07 -1.10 -3.58
CA ARG A 372 14.50 -0.78 -3.61
C ARG A 372 14.90 0.23 -4.67
N THR A 373 14.18 0.27 -5.79
CA THR A 373 14.63 0.98 -6.97
C THR A 373 14.04 2.39 -6.98
N PRO A 374 14.87 3.45 -7.00
CA PRO A 374 14.38 4.80 -7.20
C PRO A 374 13.77 4.96 -8.60
N GLY A 375 13.03 6.04 -8.80
CA GLY A 375 12.25 6.27 -10.01
C GLY A 375 10.79 6.41 -9.65
N GLY A 376 10.08 7.27 -10.38
CA GLY A 376 8.73 7.65 -10.05
C GLY A 376 8.61 9.00 -9.34
N TYR A 377 7.40 9.29 -8.89
CA TYR A 377 7.02 10.57 -8.30
C TYR A 377 6.63 10.42 -6.84
N PHE A 378 7.18 11.31 -6.02
CA PHE A 378 6.94 11.37 -4.59
C PHE A 378 5.83 12.36 -4.25
N TYR A 379 4.81 11.88 -3.54
CA TYR A 379 3.72 12.68 -3.00
C TYR A 379 3.98 12.92 -1.51
N GLY A 380 4.54 14.09 -1.15
CA GLY A 380 4.81 14.42 0.27
C GLY A 380 5.63 15.69 0.54
N ASP A 381 6.46 16.16 -0.40
CA ASP A 381 7.27 17.39 -0.22
C ASP A 381 6.80 18.51 -1.18
N ASP A 382 6.70 19.75 -0.68
CA ASP A 382 6.19 21.00 -1.31
C ASP A 382 4.80 20.94 -2.02
N HIS A 383 4.20 19.76 -2.07
CA HIS A 383 2.99 19.50 -2.82
C HIS A 383 2.14 18.47 -2.06
N LEU A 384 0.98 18.92 -1.52
CA LEU A 384 -0.20 18.11 -1.10
C LEU A 384 -0.24 17.84 0.41
N PRO A 385 -1.36 17.34 1.01
CA PRO A 385 -1.43 17.06 2.45
C PRO A 385 -0.20 16.30 2.94
N LEU A 386 0.28 16.67 4.14
CA LEU A 386 1.53 16.20 4.74
C LEU A 386 1.67 14.68 4.73
N TYR A 387 0.56 13.94 4.82
CA TYR A 387 0.53 12.50 4.76
C TYR A 387 -0.58 12.02 3.83
N ILE A 388 -0.29 11.00 3.03
CA ILE A 388 -1.24 10.39 2.08
C ILE A 388 -1.65 8.97 2.47
N GLY A 389 -1.12 8.47 3.59
CA GLY A 389 -1.39 7.15 4.13
C GLY A 389 -0.85 7.00 5.56
N TYR A 390 -0.80 5.75 6.02
CA TYR A 390 -0.49 5.38 7.39
C TYR A 390 0.45 4.16 7.43
N HIS A 391 1.34 4.13 8.41
CA HIS A 391 2.13 2.95 8.78
C HIS A 391 1.79 2.56 10.22
N ILE A 392 1.04 1.47 10.40
CA ILE A 392 0.53 0.99 11.69
C ILE A 392 1.54 0.02 12.29
N HIS A 393 2.71 0.57 12.61
CA HIS A 393 3.89 -0.19 12.83
C HIS A 393 3.93 -0.78 14.25
N ASN A 394 4.16 -2.10 14.34
CA ASN A 394 4.27 -2.85 15.61
C ASN A 394 3.04 -2.84 16.53
N PHE A 395 1.83 -2.77 15.98
CA PHE A 395 0.60 -2.87 16.76
C PHE A 395 0.34 -4.33 17.18
N PHE A 396 1.02 -4.82 18.22
CA PHE A 396 0.84 -6.18 18.73
C PHE A 396 0.16 -6.16 20.10
N ASP A 397 -0.77 -7.09 20.29
CA ASP A 397 -1.40 -7.35 21.60
C ASP A 397 -0.54 -8.26 22.49
N ASP A 398 0.48 -8.92 21.92
CA ASP A 398 1.40 -9.80 22.60
C ASP A 398 2.87 -9.40 22.34
N MET A 399 3.54 -9.02 23.44
CA MET A 399 4.95 -8.67 23.46
C MET A 399 5.88 -9.80 23.01
N SER A 400 5.51 -11.06 23.23
CA SER A 400 6.29 -12.22 22.79
C SER A 400 6.29 -12.34 21.27
N VAL A 401 5.16 -12.03 20.62
CA VAL A 401 5.02 -12.00 19.16
C VAL A 401 5.86 -10.86 18.58
N LEU A 402 5.79 -9.66 19.16
CA LEU A 402 6.62 -8.54 18.73
C LEU A 402 8.13 -8.84 18.88
N ARG A 403 8.55 -9.45 19.99
CA ARG A 403 9.95 -9.84 20.17
C ARG A 403 10.39 -10.95 19.20
N LYS A 404 9.51 -11.89 18.87
CA LYS A 404 9.75 -12.88 17.81
C LYS A 404 9.89 -12.20 16.45
N LYS A 405 9.05 -11.20 16.13
CA LYS A 405 9.18 -10.36 14.93
C LYS A 405 10.60 -9.79 14.84
N TYR A 406 11.03 -9.11 15.89
CA TYR A 406 12.37 -8.52 15.97
C TYR A 406 13.52 -9.52 15.92
N LYS A 407 13.29 -10.78 16.30
CA LYS A 407 14.33 -11.82 16.25
C LYS A 407 14.49 -12.43 14.86
N THR A 408 13.45 -12.44 14.03
CA THR A 408 13.38 -13.37 12.89
C THR A 408 12.99 -12.76 11.54
N TYR A 409 12.47 -11.53 11.49
CA TYR A 409 11.99 -10.92 10.24
C TYR A 409 12.81 -9.69 9.85
N GLY A 410 13.02 -9.50 8.54
CA GLY A 410 13.62 -8.33 7.89
C GLY A 410 14.98 -7.90 8.44
N HIS A 411 14.95 -7.16 9.55
CA HIS A 411 16.07 -6.55 10.27
C HIS A 411 16.25 -7.21 11.65
N ALA A 412 16.46 -8.53 11.65
CA ALA A 412 16.55 -9.32 12.87
C ALA A 412 17.67 -8.86 13.82
N GLN A 413 17.34 -8.69 15.11
CA GLN A 413 18.30 -8.40 16.18
C GLN A 413 18.55 -9.66 17.02
N LYS A 414 19.82 -10.08 17.13
CA LYS A 414 20.22 -11.33 17.82
C LYS A 414 19.75 -11.39 19.29
N ASN A 415 19.69 -10.25 19.96
CA ASN A 415 19.26 -10.11 21.36
C ASN A 415 17.83 -9.56 21.53
N ALA A 416 16.98 -9.69 20.51
CA ALA A 416 15.62 -9.15 20.52
C ALA A 416 14.74 -9.63 21.70
N LEU A 417 15.05 -10.79 22.28
CA LEU A 417 14.29 -11.33 23.41
C LEU A 417 14.64 -10.67 24.75
N THR A 418 15.86 -10.14 24.89
CA THR A 418 16.38 -9.62 26.16
C THR A 418 16.58 -8.10 26.14
N LYS A 419 16.63 -7.50 24.96
CA LYS A 419 16.85 -6.06 24.78
C LYS A 419 15.58 -5.24 25.07
N PRO A 420 15.69 -4.05 25.69
CA PRO A 420 14.55 -3.13 25.81
C PRO A 420 13.97 -2.75 24.45
N LEU A 421 12.63 -2.67 24.32
CA LEU A 421 11.98 -2.30 23.06
C LEU A 421 12.47 -0.93 22.54
N SER A 422 12.65 0.03 23.45
CA SER A 422 13.14 1.37 23.13
C SER A 422 14.46 1.36 22.37
N ASP A 423 15.35 0.42 22.72
CA ASP A 423 16.68 0.32 22.15
C ASP A 423 16.64 -0.45 20.83
N MET A 424 15.71 -1.38 20.68
CA MET A 424 15.47 -2.06 19.40
C MET A 424 14.91 -1.09 18.35
N ASN A 425 14.00 -0.19 18.74
CA ASN A 425 13.41 0.80 17.85
C ASN A 425 14.42 1.86 17.40
N ARG A 426 15.36 2.27 18.27
CA ARG A 426 16.39 3.30 17.95
C ARG A 426 17.50 2.83 17.00
N GLU A 427 17.72 1.53 16.89
CA GLU A 427 18.75 0.96 16.00
C GLU A 427 18.28 0.75 14.57
N ARG A 428 17.13 1.32 14.19
CA ARG A 428 16.57 1.27 12.83
C ARG A 428 17.23 2.24 11.84
N VAL A 429 18.41 2.80 12.16
CA VAL A 429 19.13 3.75 11.30
C VAL A 429 19.89 3.03 10.19
#